data_AF-A0A928PYJ4-F1
#
_entry.id   AF-A0A928PYJ4-F1
#
_cell.length_a   1.000
_cell.length_b   1.000
_cell.length_c   1.000
_cell.angle_alpha   90.00
_cell.angle_beta   90.00
_cell.angle_gamma   90.00
#
_symmetry.space_group_name_H-M   'P 1'
#
loop_
_entity.id
_entity.type
_entity.pdbx_description
1 polymer ?
#
loop_
_entity_poly.entity_id
_entity_poly.type
_entity_poly.pdbx_seq_one_letter_code
_entity_poly.pdbx_strand_id
1 'polypeptide(L)'
;MNKLSKTELKHIALGSVKILAFVLVFMILLQLLSNTCFSQKGATHYKTALNKAYAFLQEPDNSIDVVAIGNSDLYSAFVPAELWTKHGYTCTVIASPHQTPLQSYKMLQTLFEKQHPRVVVIETDMLYDEMVEKNGSVKGEQNIVQFLFDNYDTEDFEEIVKSQFPIFTFHDKWKKAGKPKKVDTPDSHGYKYSSTVRRVTIGDYMKETEDKEPIKSKNAEMLRKIQELCEENGSEVFFIEMPSVTSWNTERHNAVEALTTELGADFLDLNLLTRDMGLNLEVSFRDKGNHLNYDAACKVTDYLGDYIAAHYHLDDRRDDPDYAFYQTSIERFYNQIEAENAAKGEIQ
;
A
#
# COMPACT_ATOMS: atom_id res chain seq x y z
N MET A 1 -38.73 -30.88 -26.83
CA MET A 1 -37.27 -30.88 -26.56
C MET A 1 -36.68 -32.16 -27.12
N ASN A 2 -35.81 -32.07 -28.13
CA ASN A 2 -35.09 -33.24 -28.63
C ASN A 2 -34.10 -33.72 -27.57
N LYS A 3 -34.19 -35.00 -27.18
CA LYS A 3 -33.20 -35.63 -26.29
C LYS A 3 -31.92 -35.92 -27.08
N LEU A 4 -30.79 -35.43 -26.59
CA LEU A 4 -29.46 -35.76 -27.12
C LEU A 4 -29.23 -37.28 -27.11
N SER A 5 -28.64 -37.81 -28.17
CA SER A 5 -28.25 -39.21 -28.27
C SER A 5 -27.07 -39.54 -27.33
N LYS A 6 -26.91 -40.83 -26.98
CA LYS A 6 -25.76 -41.29 -26.16
C LYS A 6 -24.41 -40.95 -26.78
N THR A 7 -24.32 -40.90 -28.10
CA THR A 7 -23.09 -40.58 -28.84
C THR A 7 -22.78 -39.09 -28.77
N GLU A 8 -23.79 -38.23 -28.93
CA GLU A 8 -23.65 -36.78 -28.74
C GLU A 8 -23.25 -36.45 -27.29
N LEU A 9 -23.88 -37.10 -26.31
CA LEU A 9 -23.52 -36.95 -24.89
C LEU A 9 -22.06 -37.34 -24.61
N LYS A 10 -21.56 -38.43 -25.22
CA LYS A 10 -20.15 -38.83 -25.08
C LYS A 10 -19.18 -37.85 -25.74
N HIS A 11 -19.52 -37.33 -26.93
CA HIS A 11 -18.69 -36.32 -27.60
C HIS A 11 -18.64 -35.01 -26.83
N ILE A 12 -19.78 -34.56 -26.31
CA ILE A 12 -19.85 -33.38 -25.43
C ILE A 12 -19.01 -33.63 -24.18
N ALA A 13 -19.20 -34.75 -23.49
CA ALA A 13 -18.43 -35.08 -22.28
C ALA A 13 -16.92 -35.14 -22.54
N LEU A 14 -16.48 -35.78 -23.62
CA LEU A 14 -15.06 -35.84 -23.98
C LEU A 14 -14.50 -34.46 -24.35
N GLY A 15 -15.29 -33.63 -25.04
CA GLY A 15 -14.95 -32.24 -25.32
C GLY A 15 -14.80 -31.42 -24.04
N SER A 16 -15.75 -31.53 -23.11
CA SER A 16 -15.70 -30.87 -21.81
C SER A 16 -14.47 -31.30 -21.00
N VAL A 17 -14.14 -32.60 -20.97
CA VAL A 17 -12.93 -33.09 -20.29
C VAL A 17 -11.65 -32.47 -20.88
N LYS A 18 -11.55 -32.37 -22.22
CA LYS A 18 -10.40 -31.73 -22.86
C LYS A 18 -10.29 -30.24 -22.53
N ILE A 19 -11.42 -29.53 -22.51
CA ILE A 19 -11.46 -28.12 -22.13
C ILE A 19 -11.03 -27.95 -20.66
N LEU A 20 -11.58 -28.74 -19.75
CA LEU A 20 -11.21 -28.70 -18.33
C LEU A 20 -9.74 -29.03 -18.11
N ALA A 21 -9.20 -30.05 -18.80
CA ALA A 21 -7.79 -30.39 -18.74
C ALA A 21 -6.90 -29.25 -19.27
N PHE A 22 -7.29 -28.62 -20.38
CA PHE A 22 -6.58 -27.46 -20.91
C PHE A 22 -6.58 -26.28 -19.93
N VAL A 23 -7.74 -25.94 -19.36
CA VAL A 23 -7.85 -24.87 -18.36
C VAL A 23 -6.98 -25.17 -17.15
N LEU A 24 -7.02 -26.40 -16.63
CA LEU A 24 -6.18 -26.80 -15.48
C LEU A 24 -4.68 -26.63 -15.80
N VAL A 25 -4.23 -27.16 -16.94
CA VAL A 25 -2.83 -27.01 -17.36
C VAL A 25 -2.45 -25.55 -17.54
N PHE A 26 -3.33 -24.76 -18.15
CA PHE A 26 -3.13 -23.32 -18.32
C PHE A 26 -3.00 -22.60 -16.97
N MET A 27 -3.86 -22.92 -16.00
CA MET A 27 -3.81 -22.33 -14.66
C MET A 27 -2.52 -22.72 -13.91
N ILE A 28 -2.07 -23.97 -14.03
CA ILE A 28 -0.80 -24.42 -13.44
C ILE A 28 0.38 -23.66 -14.06
N LEU A 29 0.41 -23.52 -15.39
CA LEU A 29 1.45 -22.76 -16.08
C LEU A 29 1.43 -21.29 -15.68
N LEU A 30 0.23 -20.69 -15.58
CA LEU A 30 0.06 -19.31 -15.18
C LEU A 30 0.56 -19.08 -13.75
N GLN A 31 0.26 -19.98 -12.81
CA GLN A 31 0.75 -19.92 -11.44
C GLN A 31 2.28 -20.09 -11.38
N LEU A 32 2.83 -21.04 -12.14
CA LEU A 32 4.28 -21.29 -12.18
C LEU A 32 5.03 -20.07 -12.71
N LEU A 33 4.56 -19.45 -13.79
CA LEU A 33 5.13 -18.20 -14.31
C LEU A 33 4.98 -17.06 -13.32
N SER A 34 3.82 -16.94 -12.66
CA SER A 34 3.55 -15.91 -11.67
C SER A 34 4.47 -16.01 -10.45
N ASN A 35 4.74 -17.22 -9.95
CA ASN A 35 5.55 -17.43 -8.76
C ASN A 35 7.07 -17.42 -9.04
N THR A 36 7.48 -17.52 -10.32
CA THR A 36 8.90 -17.56 -10.71
C THR A 36 9.29 -16.28 -11.46
N CYS A 37 8.99 -16.22 -12.76
CA CYS A 37 9.37 -15.14 -13.67
C CYS A 37 8.74 -13.79 -13.29
N PHE A 38 7.52 -13.81 -12.76
CA PHE A 38 6.73 -12.62 -12.49
C PHE A 38 6.44 -12.39 -11.00
N SER A 39 7.15 -13.07 -10.08
CA SER A 39 6.89 -13.02 -8.64
C SER A 39 6.99 -11.63 -8.03
N GLN A 40 6.17 -11.32 -7.03
CA GLN A 40 6.23 -10.03 -6.32
C GLN A 40 7.65 -9.74 -5.81
N LYS A 41 8.32 -10.72 -5.18
CA LYS A 41 9.72 -10.63 -4.76
C LYS A 41 10.67 -10.32 -5.92
N GLY A 42 10.49 -10.99 -7.06
CA GLY A 42 11.25 -10.70 -8.27
C GLY A 42 11.01 -9.29 -8.81
N ALA A 43 9.87 -8.65 -8.52
CA ALA A 43 9.54 -7.31 -8.97
C ALA A 43 10.34 -6.21 -8.27
N THR A 44 10.73 -6.44 -7.01
CA THR A 44 11.48 -5.44 -6.24
C THR A 44 12.88 -5.22 -6.83
N HIS A 45 13.44 -6.22 -7.50
CA HIS A 45 14.76 -6.13 -8.17
C HIS A 45 14.76 -5.34 -9.49
N TYR A 46 13.63 -4.73 -9.87
CA TYR A 46 13.54 -3.88 -11.06
C TYR A 46 12.86 -2.56 -10.69
N LYS A 47 13.41 -1.44 -11.16
CA LYS A 47 12.78 -0.12 -11.04
C LYS A 47 11.42 -0.10 -11.74
N THR A 48 10.34 -0.34 -11.01
CA THR A 48 8.93 -0.28 -11.46
C THR A 48 8.21 0.78 -10.61
N ALA A 49 6.97 1.15 -10.97
CA ALA A 49 6.20 2.06 -10.13
C ALA A 49 5.82 1.45 -8.76
N LEU A 50 5.86 0.12 -8.64
CA LEU A 50 5.39 -0.64 -7.47
C LEU A 50 6.51 -1.32 -6.67
N ASN A 51 7.77 -1.22 -7.10
CA ASN A 51 8.89 -1.91 -6.44
C ASN A 51 8.99 -1.55 -4.95
N LYS A 52 8.76 -0.27 -4.60
CA LYS A 52 8.76 0.23 -3.23
C LYS A 52 7.61 -0.32 -2.40
N ALA A 53 6.41 -0.43 -2.98
CA ALA A 53 5.23 -1.01 -2.32
C ALA A 53 5.47 -2.47 -1.89
N TYR A 54 6.31 -3.20 -2.64
CA TYR A 54 6.66 -4.60 -2.36
C TYR A 54 8.05 -4.77 -1.73
N ALA A 55 8.71 -3.68 -1.34
CA ALA A 55 10.04 -3.70 -0.71
C ALA A 55 10.10 -4.63 0.51
N PHE A 56 9.01 -4.68 1.27
CA PHE A 56 8.86 -5.51 2.48
C PHE A 56 9.17 -7.01 2.25
N LEU A 57 9.03 -7.52 1.01
CA LEU A 57 9.35 -8.91 0.66
C LEU A 57 10.86 -9.22 0.65
N GLN A 58 11.69 -8.19 0.79
CA GLN A 58 13.14 -8.30 0.88
C GLN A 58 13.66 -8.12 2.31
N GLU A 59 12.80 -7.73 3.27
CA GLU A 59 13.17 -7.65 4.67
C GLU A 59 13.49 -9.05 5.23
N PRO A 60 14.51 -9.19 6.09
CA PRO A 60 14.75 -10.43 6.82
C PRO A 60 13.51 -10.85 7.61
N ASP A 61 13.24 -12.15 7.68
CA ASP A 61 12.05 -12.68 8.36
C ASP A 61 12.04 -12.23 9.84
N ASN A 62 10.88 -11.77 10.31
CA ASN A 62 10.65 -11.25 11.67
C ASN A 62 11.64 -10.16 12.14
N SER A 63 11.96 -9.21 11.26
CA SER A 63 12.89 -8.11 11.56
C SER A 63 12.22 -6.73 11.60
N ILE A 64 10.91 -6.64 11.36
CA ILE A 64 10.17 -5.38 11.32
C ILE A 64 9.31 -5.22 12.58
N ASP A 65 9.53 -4.17 13.36
CA ASP A 65 8.75 -3.83 14.56
C ASP A 65 7.44 -3.10 14.20
N VAL A 66 7.50 -2.18 13.23
CA VAL A 66 6.36 -1.34 12.80
C VAL A 66 6.09 -1.52 11.31
N VAL A 67 4.84 -1.72 10.94
CA VAL A 67 4.40 -1.66 9.53
C VAL A 67 3.45 -0.50 9.36
N ALA A 68 3.66 0.30 8.31
CA ALA A 68 2.69 1.30 7.89
C ALA A 68 2.13 0.91 6.52
N ILE A 69 0.80 0.84 6.38
CA ILE A 69 0.14 0.39 5.14
C ILE A 69 -0.93 1.38 4.67
N GLY A 70 -0.94 1.68 3.37
CA GLY A 70 -1.78 2.76 2.85
C GLY A 70 -1.55 3.13 1.39
N ASN A 71 -2.06 4.29 0.99
CA ASN A 71 -1.92 4.81 -0.36
C ASN A 71 -0.71 5.74 -0.51
N SER A 72 -0.75 6.60 -1.53
CA SER A 72 0.35 7.49 -1.85
C SER A 72 0.63 8.58 -0.82
N ASP A 73 -0.33 8.95 0.00
CA ASP A 73 -0.10 9.94 1.05
C ASP A 73 0.83 9.36 2.11
N LEU A 74 0.60 8.09 2.48
CA LEU A 74 1.47 7.35 3.40
C LEU A 74 2.92 7.22 2.92
N TYR A 75 3.16 6.73 1.68
CA TYR A 75 4.56 6.60 1.20
C TYR A 75 5.27 7.95 1.06
N SER A 76 4.55 9.06 1.16
CA SER A 76 5.08 10.41 1.00
C SER A 76 5.39 11.05 2.35
N ALA A 77 4.80 10.52 3.42
CA ALA A 77 4.77 11.16 4.73
C ALA A 77 5.46 10.35 5.84
N PHE A 78 5.52 9.01 5.75
CA PHE A 78 6.19 8.17 6.75
C PHE A 78 7.61 7.82 6.29
N VAL A 79 8.64 8.26 7.03
CA VAL A 79 10.06 8.07 6.71
C VAL A 79 10.71 7.07 7.69
N PRO A 80 10.86 5.77 7.33
CA PRO A 80 11.43 4.77 8.23
C PRO A 80 12.81 5.12 8.79
N ALA A 81 13.63 5.83 8.01
CA ALA A 81 14.94 6.33 8.44
C ALA A 81 14.87 7.27 9.65
N GLU A 82 13.85 8.13 9.72
CA GLU A 82 13.68 9.07 10.84
C GLU A 82 13.22 8.33 12.10
N LEU A 83 12.29 7.37 11.95
CA LEU A 83 11.83 6.54 13.06
C LEU A 83 12.98 5.74 13.68
N TRP A 84 13.81 5.12 12.82
CA TRP A 84 15.02 4.41 13.25
C TRP A 84 16.03 5.34 13.91
N THR A 85 16.32 6.48 13.31
CA THR A 85 17.35 7.41 13.81
C THR A 85 17.00 7.95 15.20
N LYS A 86 15.72 8.17 15.49
CA LYS A 86 15.29 8.69 16.80
C LYS A 86 15.04 7.57 17.82
N HIS A 87 14.26 6.55 17.46
CA HIS A 87 13.75 5.54 18.39
C HIS A 87 14.36 4.14 18.22
N GLY A 88 15.04 3.88 17.11
CA GLY A 88 15.64 2.57 16.83
C GLY A 88 14.63 1.48 16.45
N TYR A 89 13.43 1.85 16.04
CA TYR A 89 12.41 0.91 15.59
C TYR A 89 12.57 0.63 14.10
N THR A 90 12.57 -0.64 13.71
CA THR A 90 12.52 -0.99 12.29
C THR A 90 11.12 -0.79 11.73
N CYS A 91 11.05 -0.22 10.54
CA CYS A 91 9.78 0.03 9.87
C CYS A 91 9.85 -0.29 8.37
N THR A 92 8.74 -0.77 7.82
CA THR A 92 8.51 -0.79 6.37
C THR A 92 7.17 -0.15 6.03
N VAL A 93 7.18 0.64 4.96
CA VAL A 93 5.99 1.26 4.37
C VAL A 93 5.50 0.39 3.21
N ILE A 94 4.25 -0.04 3.28
CA ILE A 94 3.59 -0.88 2.29
C ILE A 94 2.52 -0.04 1.61
N ALA A 95 2.94 0.71 0.59
CA ALA A 95 2.05 1.67 -0.04
C ALA A 95 2.27 1.83 -1.54
N SER A 96 1.17 2.07 -2.24
CA SER A 96 1.11 2.31 -3.69
C SER A 96 0.09 3.40 -4.04
N PRO A 97 0.18 4.01 -5.23
CA PRO A 97 -0.80 5.02 -5.63
C PRO A 97 -2.22 4.43 -5.66
N HIS A 98 -3.19 5.10 -5.04
CA HIS A 98 -4.59 4.65 -4.95
C HIS A 98 -4.75 3.23 -4.40
N GLN A 99 -3.91 2.86 -3.43
CA GLN A 99 -4.02 1.56 -2.78
C GLN A 99 -5.37 1.46 -2.06
N THR A 100 -6.15 0.44 -2.39
CA THR A 100 -7.48 0.24 -1.79
C THR A 100 -7.40 -0.58 -0.50
N PRO A 101 -8.43 -0.55 0.36
CA PRO A 101 -8.49 -1.44 1.52
C PRO A 101 -8.33 -2.93 1.16
N LEU A 102 -8.94 -3.40 0.06
CA LEU A 102 -8.81 -4.80 -0.36
C LEU A 102 -7.36 -5.15 -0.75
N GLN A 103 -6.68 -4.22 -1.42
CA GLN A 103 -5.27 -4.41 -1.75
C GLN A 103 -4.42 -4.44 -0.47
N SER A 104 -4.65 -3.51 0.46
CA SER A 104 -3.98 -3.47 1.77
C SER A 104 -4.16 -4.79 2.54
N TYR A 105 -5.38 -5.31 2.61
CA TYR A 105 -5.68 -6.60 3.25
C TYR A 105 -4.82 -7.74 2.67
N LYS A 106 -4.74 -7.88 1.35
CA LYS A 106 -3.94 -8.93 0.69
C LYS A 106 -2.44 -8.75 0.90
N MET A 107 -1.97 -7.51 0.91
CA MET A 107 -0.56 -7.22 1.19
C MET A 107 -0.22 -7.56 2.64
N LEU A 108 -1.11 -7.33 3.60
CA LEU A 108 -0.96 -7.78 4.98
C LEU A 108 -0.98 -9.30 5.11
N GLN A 109 -1.86 -10.00 4.40
CA GLN A 109 -1.83 -11.47 4.37
C GLN A 109 -0.46 -11.98 3.93
N THR A 110 0.12 -11.37 2.89
CA THR A 110 1.46 -11.72 2.40
C THR A 110 2.56 -11.36 3.40
N LEU A 111 2.45 -10.20 4.06
CA LEU A 111 3.37 -9.75 5.10
C LEU A 111 3.43 -10.74 6.27
N PHE A 112 2.26 -11.15 6.78
CA PHE A 112 2.15 -12.04 7.95
C PHE A 112 2.67 -13.47 7.70
N GLU A 113 3.00 -13.84 6.46
CA GLU A 113 3.72 -15.09 6.18
C GLU A 113 5.16 -15.09 6.70
N LYS A 114 5.76 -13.90 6.88
CA LYS A 114 7.20 -13.73 7.18
C LYS A 114 7.52 -12.69 8.25
N GLN A 115 6.60 -11.79 8.54
CA GLN A 115 6.76 -10.73 9.53
C GLN A 115 5.63 -10.81 10.56
N HIS A 116 5.95 -10.55 11.83
CA HIS A 116 4.98 -10.39 12.90
C HIS A 116 5.25 -9.06 13.62
N PRO A 117 4.94 -7.92 12.98
CA PRO A 117 5.20 -6.62 13.56
C PRO A 117 4.37 -6.42 14.83
N ARG A 118 4.92 -5.66 15.77
CA ARG A 118 4.22 -5.29 17.00
C ARG A 118 3.11 -4.30 16.76
N VAL A 119 3.31 -3.39 15.80
CA VAL A 119 2.39 -2.29 15.49
C VAL A 119 2.12 -2.23 14.00
N VAL A 120 0.84 -2.13 13.63
CA VAL A 120 0.40 -1.86 12.25
C VAL A 120 -0.34 -0.52 12.22
N VAL A 121 0.18 0.39 11.41
CA VAL A 121 -0.35 1.73 11.19
C VAL A 121 -1.12 1.73 9.87
N ILE A 122 -2.40 2.09 9.90
CA ILE A 122 -3.28 2.00 8.72
C ILE A 122 -3.72 3.39 8.28
N GLU A 123 -3.36 3.77 7.05
CA GLU A 123 -3.79 5.03 6.44
C GLU A 123 -5.27 5.02 6.09
N THR A 124 -6.00 6.11 6.37
CA THR A 124 -7.46 6.16 6.18
C THR A 124 -7.91 6.83 4.89
N ASP A 125 -7.08 7.63 4.23
CA ASP A 125 -7.42 8.25 2.94
C ASP A 125 -7.84 7.23 1.87
N MET A 126 -7.30 5.99 1.92
CA MET A 126 -7.69 4.89 1.04
C MET A 126 -9.18 4.51 1.10
N LEU A 127 -9.92 4.93 2.13
CA LEU A 127 -11.36 4.72 2.22
C LEU A 127 -12.14 5.57 1.20
N TYR A 128 -11.53 6.65 0.71
CA TYR A 128 -12.11 7.61 -0.23
C TYR A 128 -11.32 7.75 -1.53
N ASP A 129 -10.10 7.23 -1.58
CA ASP A 129 -9.20 7.31 -2.73
C ASP A 129 -9.51 6.22 -3.78
N GLU A 130 -10.47 6.51 -4.66
CA GLU A 130 -10.83 5.62 -5.76
C GLU A 130 -10.15 6.05 -7.06
N MET A 131 -9.62 5.08 -7.81
CA MET A 131 -9.23 5.34 -9.19
C MET A 131 -10.49 5.67 -9.99
N VAL A 132 -10.62 6.92 -10.45
CA VAL A 132 -11.64 7.25 -11.46
C VAL A 132 -11.36 6.40 -12.69
N GLU A 133 -12.26 5.46 -12.99
CA GLU A 133 -12.18 4.64 -14.20
C GLU A 133 -11.97 5.54 -15.42
N LYS A 134 -10.79 5.44 -16.04
CA LYS A 134 -10.59 5.95 -17.40
C LYS A 134 -11.07 4.92 -18.41
N ASN A 135 -12.34 4.53 -18.36
CA ASN A 135 -12.87 3.61 -19.36
C ASN A 135 -14.08 4.21 -20.07
N GLY A 136 -13.87 4.51 -21.36
CA GLY A 136 -14.95 4.49 -22.33
C GLY A 136 -15.52 3.08 -22.33
N SER A 137 -16.71 2.92 -21.75
CA SER A 137 -17.40 1.65 -21.63
C SER A 137 -17.66 1.07 -23.03
N VAL A 138 -17.03 -0.06 -23.35
CA VAL A 138 -17.42 -0.86 -24.50
C VAL A 138 -18.72 -1.56 -24.12
N LYS A 139 -19.87 -1.04 -24.59
CA LYS A 139 -21.16 -1.75 -24.51
C LYS A 139 -21.12 -2.97 -25.43
N GLY A 140 -20.77 -4.13 -24.89
CA GLY A 140 -20.88 -5.44 -25.53
C GLY A 140 -22.10 -6.21 -25.04
N GLU A 141 -22.64 -7.09 -25.89
CA GLU A 141 -23.85 -7.89 -25.62
C GLU A 141 -23.75 -8.76 -24.34
N GLN A 142 -24.86 -8.80 -23.60
CA GLN A 142 -25.05 -9.57 -22.37
C GLN A 142 -24.86 -11.08 -22.62
N ASN A 143 -23.74 -11.64 -22.16
CA ASN A 143 -23.44 -13.08 -22.23
C ASN A 143 -23.18 -13.64 -20.82
N ILE A 144 -23.15 -14.97 -20.69
CA ILE A 144 -23.00 -15.68 -19.40
C ILE A 144 -21.76 -15.25 -18.60
N VAL A 145 -20.74 -14.79 -19.33
CA VAL A 145 -19.49 -14.27 -18.80
C VAL A 145 -19.74 -12.92 -18.14
N GLN A 146 -20.48 -12.02 -18.80
CA GLN A 146 -20.95 -10.77 -18.21
C GLN A 146 -21.81 -11.01 -16.96
N PHE A 147 -22.74 -11.98 -16.97
CA PHE A 147 -23.52 -12.32 -15.77
C PHE A 147 -22.68 -12.83 -14.59
N LEU A 148 -21.61 -13.58 -14.85
CA LEU A 148 -20.66 -13.98 -13.80
C LEU A 148 -19.89 -12.77 -13.25
N PHE A 149 -19.56 -11.79 -14.11
CA PHE A 149 -18.84 -10.58 -13.72
C PHE A 149 -19.74 -9.51 -13.09
N ASP A 150 -21.01 -9.39 -13.48
CA ASP A 150 -21.96 -8.41 -12.93
C ASP A 150 -22.31 -8.70 -11.45
N ASN A 151 -22.00 -9.90 -10.95
CA ASN A 151 -22.18 -10.29 -9.54
C ASN A 151 -20.94 -10.03 -8.67
N TYR A 152 -19.84 -9.55 -9.25
CA TYR A 152 -18.63 -9.17 -8.53
C TYR A 152 -18.26 -7.73 -8.88
N ASP A 153 -17.82 -6.94 -7.90
CA ASP A 153 -17.21 -5.65 -8.20
C ASP A 153 -15.99 -5.90 -9.10
N THR A 154 -15.96 -5.28 -10.28
CA THR A 154 -14.94 -5.54 -11.31
C THR A 154 -13.54 -5.19 -10.82
N GLU A 155 -13.42 -4.17 -9.97
CA GLU A 155 -12.14 -3.77 -9.38
C GLU A 155 -11.66 -4.80 -8.36
N ASP A 156 -12.58 -5.29 -7.51
CA ASP A 156 -12.26 -6.32 -6.52
C ASP A 156 -11.87 -7.63 -7.20
N PHE A 157 -12.60 -8.02 -8.26
CA PHE A 157 -12.26 -9.20 -9.06
C PHE A 157 -10.88 -9.05 -9.71
N GLU A 158 -10.60 -7.90 -10.31
CA GLU A 158 -9.29 -7.63 -10.90
C GLU A 158 -8.19 -7.72 -9.84
N GLU A 159 -8.39 -7.16 -8.65
CA GLU A 159 -7.43 -7.23 -7.54
C GLU A 159 -7.28 -8.67 -7.01
N ILE A 160 -8.35 -9.49 -7.00
CA ILE A 160 -8.28 -10.92 -6.65
C ILE A 160 -7.41 -11.67 -7.66
N VAL A 161 -7.66 -11.45 -8.95
CA VAL A 161 -6.89 -12.10 -10.02
C VAL A 161 -5.42 -11.66 -10.00
N LYS A 162 -5.14 -10.36 -9.82
CA LYS A 162 -3.77 -9.82 -9.74
C LYS A 162 -3.00 -10.36 -8.54
N SER A 163 -3.67 -10.52 -7.40
CA SER A 163 -3.07 -11.08 -6.19
C SER A 163 -2.74 -12.58 -6.35
N GLN A 164 -3.64 -13.37 -6.93
CA GLN A 164 -3.40 -14.79 -7.19
C GLN A 164 -2.37 -15.02 -8.30
N PHE A 165 -2.38 -14.17 -9.32
CA PHE A 165 -1.51 -14.25 -10.50
C PHE A 165 -0.74 -12.93 -10.72
N PRO A 166 0.35 -12.70 -9.95
CA PRO A 166 1.22 -11.52 -10.09
C PRO A 166 1.72 -11.20 -11.50
N ILE A 167 1.68 -12.17 -12.43
CA ILE A 167 1.95 -11.91 -13.85
C ILE A 167 1.11 -10.77 -14.43
N PHE A 168 -0.14 -10.56 -13.99
CA PHE A 168 -0.96 -9.47 -14.51
C PHE A 168 -0.49 -8.09 -14.02
N THR A 169 -0.02 -8.01 -12.77
CA THR A 169 0.58 -6.78 -12.22
C THR A 169 1.96 -6.50 -12.80
N PHE A 170 2.78 -7.53 -12.97
CA PHE A 170 4.19 -7.39 -13.34
C PHE A 170 4.51 -7.84 -14.76
N HIS A 171 3.51 -7.90 -15.65
CA HIS A 171 3.67 -8.39 -17.02
C HIS A 171 4.81 -7.67 -17.75
N ASP A 172 5.01 -6.37 -17.52
CA ASP A 172 6.08 -5.59 -18.14
C ASP A 172 7.52 -5.99 -17.75
N LYS A 173 7.71 -6.96 -16.85
CA LYS A 173 9.04 -7.51 -16.52
C LYS A 173 9.76 -8.11 -17.71
N TRP A 174 9.07 -8.72 -18.66
CA TRP A 174 9.74 -9.31 -19.84
C TRP A 174 10.49 -8.25 -20.65
N LYS A 175 10.05 -6.98 -20.63
CA LYS A 175 10.73 -5.83 -21.26
C LYS A 175 12.07 -5.48 -20.58
N LYS A 176 12.34 -6.04 -19.41
CA LYS A 176 13.57 -5.84 -18.62
C LYS A 176 14.45 -7.08 -18.56
N ALA A 177 14.02 -8.19 -19.17
CA ALA A 177 14.83 -9.39 -19.30
C ALA A 177 16.14 -9.07 -20.04
N GLY A 178 17.27 -9.55 -19.50
CA GLY A 178 18.60 -9.31 -20.08
C GLY A 178 19.27 -7.97 -19.69
N LYS A 179 18.58 -7.06 -19.00
CA LYS A 179 19.23 -5.88 -18.40
C LYS A 179 19.89 -6.27 -17.07
N PRO A 180 21.05 -5.69 -16.69
CA PRO A 180 21.62 -5.93 -15.38
C PRO A 180 20.58 -5.58 -14.32
N LYS A 181 20.35 -6.49 -13.38
CA LYS A 181 19.58 -6.20 -12.18
C LYS A 181 20.33 -5.07 -11.47
N LYS A 182 19.85 -3.84 -11.57
CA LYS A 182 20.20 -2.87 -10.54
C LYS A 182 19.56 -3.43 -9.30
N VAL A 183 20.36 -3.80 -8.31
CA VAL A 183 19.85 -4.03 -6.97
C VAL A 183 19.29 -2.67 -6.55
N ASP A 184 18.01 -2.45 -6.84
CA ASP A 184 17.24 -1.43 -6.18
C ASP A 184 17.16 -1.95 -4.76
N THR A 185 18.16 -1.55 -3.97
CA THR A 185 18.23 -1.88 -2.56
C THR A 185 17.13 -1.00 -1.99
N PRO A 186 16.05 -1.58 -1.43
CA PRO A 186 14.92 -0.78 -0.98
C PRO A 186 15.28 -0.07 0.32
N ASP A 187 16.36 0.73 0.29
CA ASP A 187 16.99 1.33 1.47
C ASP A 187 16.07 2.37 2.13
N SER A 188 15.07 2.85 1.37
CA SER A 188 13.99 3.68 1.87
C SER A 188 12.89 2.90 2.62
N HIS A 189 12.96 1.56 2.68
CA HIS A 189 11.95 0.68 3.29
C HIS A 189 10.51 1.04 2.87
N GLY A 190 10.30 1.22 1.57
CA GLY A 190 9.00 1.61 0.99
C GLY A 190 8.72 3.11 0.87
N TYR A 191 9.45 3.98 1.58
CA TYR A 191 9.29 5.43 1.49
C TYR A 191 9.63 6.00 0.10
N LYS A 192 8.83 6.98 -0.35
CA LYS A 192 9.01 7.68 -1.63
C LYS A 192 9.53 9.10 -1.41
N TYR A 193 10.86 9.19 -1.33
CA TYR A 193 11.58 10.45 -1.26
C TYR A 193 11.19 11.47 -2.34
N SER A 194 10.99 12.71 -1.91
CA SER A 194 10.95 13.88 -2.77
C SER A 194 11.24 15.16 -1.98
N SER A 195 12.30 15.87 -2.35
CA SER A 195 12.59 17.23 -1.84
C SER A 195 11.92 18.36 -2.63
N THR A 196 11.03 18.04 -3.57
CA THR A 196 10.33 19.06 -4.36
C THR A 196 9.38 19.83 -3.46
N VAL A 197 9.39 21.16 -3.56
CA VAL A 197 8.42 22.04 -2.92
C VAL A 197 7.54 22.65 -4.00
N ARG A 198 6.22 22.52 -3.82
CA ARG A 198 5.22 23.22 -4.61
C ARG A 198 4.36 24.02 -3.66
N ARG A 199 4.41 25.35 -3.80
CA ARG A 199 3.63 26.22 -2.94
C ARG A 199 2.14 26.04 -3.22
N VAL A 200 1.36 25.93 -2.16
CA VAL A 200 -0.10 25.76 -2.21
C VAL A 200 -0.75 26.91 -1.45
N THR A 201 -1.90 27.38 -1.94
CA THR A 201 -2.76 28.30 -1.18
C THR A 201 -3.67 27.46 -0.30
N ILE A 202 -3.58 27.65 1.02
CA ILE A 202 -4.36 26.88 1.97
C ILE A 202 -5.74 27.52 2.13
N GLY A 203 -6.78 26.74 1.82
CA GLY A 203 -8.17 27.08 2.12
C GLY A 203 -8.60 26.50 3.47
N ASP A 204 -9.86 26.75 3.84
CA ASP A 204 -10.48 26.23 5.06
C ASP A 204 -11.02 24.80 4.83
N TYR A 205 -10.12 23.85 4.57
CA TYR A 205 -10.48 22.47 4.21
C TYR A 205 -10.89 21.62 5.43
N MET A 206 -10.38 21.95 6.62
CA MET A 206 -10.78 21.38 7.91
C MET A 206 -11.77 22.28 8.66
N LYS A 207 -12.68 22.92 7.93
CA LYS A 207 -13.72 23.76 8.53
C LYS A 207 -14.62 22.92 9.43
N GLU A 208 -14.89 23.38 10.65
CA GLU A 208 -15.76 22.69 11.60
C GLU A 208 -17.16 22.44 11.02
N THR A 209 -17.63 21.20 11.14
CA THR A 209 -18.98 20.74 10.81
C THR A 209 -19.27 19.43 11.56
N GLU A 210 -20.55 19.12 11.74
CA GLU A 210 -21.03 17.83 12.28
C GLU A 210 -21.36 16.83 11.16
N ASP A 211 -21.32 17.28 9.90
CA ASP A 211 -21.61 16.46 8.73
C ASP A 211 -20.55 15.35 8.57
N LYS A 212 -20.96 14.25 7.91
CA LYS A 212 -20.13 13.07 7.67
C LYS A 212 -20.22 12.66 6.22
N GLU A 213 -19.09 12.53 5.54
CA GLU A 213 -19.02 11.99 4.19
C GLU A 213 -19.09 10.45 4.31
N PRO A 214 -20.16 9.79 3.81
CA PRO A 214 -20.35 8.37 4.06
C PRO A 214 -19.21 7.51 3.50
N ILE A 215 -18.62 6.67 4.36
CA ILE A 215 -17.69 5.63 3.93
C ILE A 215 -18.48 4.54 3.20
N LYS A 216 -18.00 4.12 2.03
CA LYS A 216 -18.63 3.00 1.31
C LYS A 216 -18.61 1.75 2.19
N SER A 217 -19.75 1.06 2.26
CA SER A 217 -19.92 -0.10 3.14
C SER A 217 -18.87 -1.20 2.89
N LYS A 218 -18.45 -1.40 1.63
CA LYS A 218 -17.35 -2.34 1.28
C LYS A 218 -16.01 -1.94 1.89
N ASN A 219 -15.67 -0.65 1.89
CA ASN A 219 -14.41 -0.12 2.42
C ASN A 219 -14.43 -0.21 3.95
N ALA A 220 -15.55 0.15 4.57
CA ALA A 220 -15.73 -0.01 6.02
C ALA A 220 -15.60 -1.48 6.44
N GLU A 221 -16.27 -2.42 5.77
CA GLU A 221 -16.17 -3.86 6.06
C GLU A 221 -14.73 -4.37 5.90
N MET A 222 -14.03 -3.94 4.85
CA MET A 222 -12.64 -4.34 4.63
C MET A 222 -11.71 -3.80 5.71
N LEU A 223 -11.94 -2.58 6.21
CA LEU A 223 -11.17 -2.03 7.32
C LEU A 223 -11.30 -2.89 8.58
N ARG A 224 -12.50 -3.42 8.86
CA ARG A 224 -12.72 -4.37 9.98
C ARG A 224 -11.93 -5.64 9.79
N LYS A 225 -11.96 -6.22 8.58
CA LYS A 225 -11.18 -7.43 8.24
C LYS A 225 -9.68 -7.20 8.36
N ILE A 226 -9.20 -6.00 8.03
CA ILE A 226 -7.80 -5.63 8.21
C ILE A 226 -7.45 -5.62 9.70
N GLN A 227 -8.26 -4.98 10.55
CA GLN A 227 -8.03 -4.96 11.99
C GLN A 227 -8.06 -6.38 12.58
N GLU A 228 -9.10 -7.16 12.25
CA GLU A 228 -9.21 -8.57 12.66
C GLU A 228 -7.98 -9.38 12.25
N LEU A 229 -7.51 -9.23 11.00
CA LEU A 229 -6.30 -9.92 10.52
C LEU A 229 -5.06 -9.53 11.33
N CYS A 230 -4.91 -8.25 11.70
CA CYS A 230 -3.78 -7.80 12.51
C CYS A 230 -3.85 -8.38 13.94
N GLU A 231 -5.03 -8.35 14.56
CA GLU A 231 -5.27 -8.89 15.90
C GLU A 231 -5.03 -10.41 15.95
N GLU A 232 -5.52 -11.16 14.95
CA GLU A 232 -5.29 -12.60 14.81
C GLU A 232 -3.81 -12.97 14.69
N ASN A 233 -2.99 -12.06 14.16
CA ASN A 233 -1.53 -12.21 14.03
C ASN A 233 -0.75 -11.57 15.18
N GLY A 234 -1.42 -11.07 16.22
CA GLY A 234 -0.81 -10.53 17.42
C GLY A 234 -0.25 -9.11 17.30
N SER A 235 -0.65 -8.37 16.27
CA SER A 235 -0.27 -6.96 16.08
C SER A 235 -1.30 -6.02 16.71
N GLU A 236 -0.82 -4.95 17.33
CA GLU A 236 -1.66 -3.82 17.72
C GLU A 236 -1.86 -2.87 16.53
N VAL A 237 -3.02 -2.20 16.48
CA VAL A 237 -3.43 -1.38 15.35
C VAL A 237 -3.79 0.02 15.80
N PHE A 238 -3.39 1.01 15.03
CA PHE A 238 -4.04 2.32 15.05
C PHE A 238 -4.18 2.88 13.63
N PHE A 239 -5.20 3.71 13.46
CA PHE A 239 -5.53 4.35 12.21
C PHE A 239 -4.94 5.75 12.16
N ILE A 240 -4.51 6.19 10.99
CA ILE A 240 -3.97 7.52 10.79
C ILE A 240 -4.54 8.14 9.52
N GLU A 241 -4.65 9.46 9.53
CA GLU A 241 -4.78 10.25 8.32
C GLU A 241 -3.52 11.10 8.16
N MET A 242 -2.82 10.95 7.04
CA MET A 242 -1.69 11.80 6.70
C MET A 242 -2.16 13.20 6.24
N PRO A 243 -1.37 14.26 6.46
CA PRO A 243 -1.79 15.59 6.03
C PRO A 243 -1.97 15.68 4.51
N SER A 244 -3.19 16.00 4.07
CA SER A 244 -3.56 16.21 2.67
C SER A 244 -4.68 17.25 2.59
N VAL A 245 -4.44 18.37 1.91
CA VAL A 245 -5.42 19.47 1.80
C VAL A 245 -6.38 19.29 0.63
N THR A 246 -6.12 18.31 -0.24
CA THR A 246 -6.90 18.08 -1.46
C THR A 246 -7.74 16.80 -1.42
N SER A 247 -7.34 15.80 -0.62
CA SER A 247 -8.11 14.57 -0.45
C SER A 247 -8.81 14.50 0.91
N TRP A 248 -8.46 15.33 1.90
CA TRP A 248 -9.10 15.26 3.22
C TRP A 248 -9.97 16.48 3.55
N ASN A 249 -10.90 16.29 4.49
CA ASN A 249 -11.75 17.34 5.07
C ASN A 249 -12.38 16.87 6.38
N THR A 250 -13.06 17.78 7.09
CA THR A 250 -13.74 17.47 8.37
C THR A 250 -14.85 16.43 8.25
N GLU A 251 -15.58 16.36 7.14
CA GLU A 251 -16.66 15.38 6.97
C GLU A 251 -16.11 13.95 6.88
N ARG A 252 -14.94 13.78 6.24
CA ARG A 252 -14.20 12.50 6.20
C ARG A 252 -13.62 12.15 7.56
N HIS A 253 -13.00 13.12 8.23
CA HIS A 253 -12.54 12.98 9.62
C HIS A 253 -13.65 12.45 10.53
N ASN A 254 -14.80 13.12 10.56
CA ASN A 254 -15.94 12.75 11.42
C ASN A 254 -16.49 11.35 11.10
N ALA A 255 -16.44 10.92 9.84
CA ALA A 255 -16.90 9.61 9.44
C ALA A 255 -15.92 8.51 9.84
N VAL A 256 -14.61 8.75 9.67
CA VAL A 256 -13.55 7.82 10.08
C VAL A 256 -13.45 7.73 11.59
N GLU A 257 -13.49 8.85 12.31
CA GLU A 257 -13.49 8.86 13.78
C GLU A 257 -14.67 8.04 14.34
N ALA A 258 -15.86 8.17 13.73
CA ALA A 258 -17.02 7.38 14.13
C ALA A 258 -16.82 5.87 13.87
N LEU A 259 -16.21 5.51 12.73
CA LEU A 259 -15.92 4.12 12.38
C LEU A 259 -14.87 3.52 13.32
N THR A 260 -13.74 4.21 13.56
CA THR A 260 -12.66 3.70 14.41
C THR A 260 -13.08 3.63 15.88
N THR A 261 -13.91 4.57 16.34
CA THR A 261 -14.55 4.50 17.67
C THR A 261 -15.42 3.24 17.80
N GLU A 262 -16.19 2.90 16.76
CA GLU A 262 -17.00 1.68 16.75
C GLU A 262 -16.13 0.40 16.82
N LEU A 263 -14.94 0.45 16.22
CA LEU A 263 -13.96 -0.63 16.24
C LEU A 263 -13.13 -0.68 17.52
N GLY A 264 -13.24 0.31 18.40
CA GLY A 264 -12.44 0.42 19.61
C GLY A 264 -10.95 0.64 19.33
N ALA A 265 -10.62 1.28 18.21
CA ALA A 265 -9.25 1.51 17.77
C ALA A 265 -8.91 3.01 17.79
N ASP A 266 -7.64 3.32 18.08
CA ASP A 266 -7.14 4.69 18.06
C ASP A 266 -7.13 5.23 16.62
N PHE A 267 -7.46 6.51 16.48
CA PHE A 267 -7.38 7.25 15.21
C PHE A 267 -6.70 8.59 15.43
N LEU A 268 -5.68 8.85 14.60
CA LEU A 268 -4.92 10.09 14.64
C LEU A 268 -5.03 10.83 13.30
N ASP A 269 -5.82 11.91 13.29
CA ASP A 269 -5.88 12.79 12.13
C ASP A 269 -4.80 13.88 12.22
N LEU A 270 -3.75 13.73 11.42
CA LEU A 270 -2.62 14.64 11.45
C LEU A 270 -2.93 16.00 10.83
N ASN A 271 -4.05 16.16 10.10
CA ASN A 271 -4.52 17.47 9.63
C ASN A 271 -4.91 18.38 10.80
N LEU A 272 -5.35 17.81 11.93
CA LEU A 272 -5.66 18.55 13.15
C LEU A 272 -4.42 18.91 13.98
N LEU A 273 -3.27 18.30 13.68
CA LEU A 273 -2.04 18.38 14.48
C LEU A 273 -0.89 19.11 13.74
N THR A 274 -1.20 19.78 12.64
CA THR A 274 -0.21 20.46 11.79
C THR A 274 0.63 21.49 12.54
N ARG A 275 0.03 22.20 13.51
CA ARG A 275 0.74 23.16 14.37
C ARG A 275 1.70 22.46 15.35
N ASP A 276 1.27 21.36 15.95
CA ASP A 276 2.06 20.63 16.94
C ASP A 276 3.30 19.99 16.30
N MET A 277 3.16 19.54 15.04
CA MET A 277 4.27 19.06 14.22
C MET A 277 5.14 20.17 13.61
N GLY A 278 4.77 21.45 13.78
CA GLY A 278 5.49 22.57 13.18
C GLY A 278 5.46 22.60 11.65
N LEU A 279 4.38 22.10 11.04
CA LEU A 279 4.19 22.11 9.59
C LEU A 279 3.78 23.50 9.09
N ASN A 280 4.39 23.91 7.97
CA ASN A 280 3.90 25.04 7.17
C ASN A 280 3.27 24.49 5.90
N LEU A 281 1.95 24.27 5.94
CA LEU A 281 1.19 23.64 4.87
C LEU A 281 1.40 24.31 3.50
N GLU A 282 1.66 25.62 3.44
CA GLU A 282 1.93 26.29 2.15
C GLU A 282 3.14 25.74 1.40
N VAL A 283 4.11 25.13 2.11
CA VAL A 283 5.37 24.64 1.54
C VAL A 283 5.67 23.19 1.91
N SER A 284 4.74 22.50 2.57
CA SER A 284 4.90 21.10 3.00
C SER A 284 4.69 20.07 1.89
N PHE A 285 4.19 20.47 0.72
CA PHE A 285 3.80 19.54 -0.34
C PHE A 285 4.76 19.55 -1.52
N ARG A 286 4.89 18.40 -2.19
CA ARG A 286 5.63 18.26 -3.45
C ARG A 286 4.76 18.45 -4.70
N ASP A 287 3.47 18.61 -4.50
CA ASP A 287 2.47 18.90 -5.51
C ASP A 287 1.44 19.91 -5.00
N LYS A 288 0.20 19.88 -5.52
CA LYS A 288 -0.82 20.89 -5.27
C LYS A 288 -1.55 20.71 -3.93
N GLY A 289 -0.97 19.98 -2.98
CA GLY A 289 -1.49 19.86 -1.63
C GLY A 289 -1.85 18.45 -1.18
N ASN A 290 -1.51 17.43 -1.96
CA ASN A 290 -1.82 16.03 -1.60
C ASN A 290 -0.62 15.40 -0.89
N HIS A 291 0.51 15.33 -1.59
CA HIS A 291 1.64 14.55 -1.11
C HIS A 291 2.69 15.43 -0.42
N LEU A 292 3.08 15.04 0.79
CA LEU A 292 4.16 15.70 1.51
C LEU A 292 5.50 15.60 0.77
N ASN A 293 6.33 16.63 0.98
CA ASN A 293 7.75 16.59 0.67
C ASN A 293 8.55 16.05 1.87
N TYR A 294 9.85 15.83 1.66
CA TYR A 294 10.72 15.21 2.64
C TYR A 294 10.81 15.97 3.97
N ASP A 295 10.92 17.30 3.98
CA ASP A 295 10.99 18.08 5.24
C ASP A 295 9.74 17.91 6.09
N ALA A 296 8.56 17.99 5.46
CA ALA A 296 7.30 17.77 6.15
C ALA A 296 7.14 16.31 6.61
N ALA A 297 7.55 15.35 5.79
CA ALA A 297 7.51 13.92 6.12
C ALA A 297 8.40 13.58 7.33
N CYS A 298 9.58 14.19 7.45
CA CYS A 298 10.44 14.02 8.62
C CYS A 298 9.74 14.50 9.90
N LYS A 299 9.09 15.67 9.87
CA LYS A 299 8.35 16.22 11.02
C LYS A 299 7.15 15.36 11.41
N VAL A 300 6.40 14.88 10.41
CA VAL A 300 5.29 13.93 10.64
C VAL A 300 5.82 12.66 11.28
N THR A 301 6.91 12.10 10.77
CA THR A 301 7.48 10.85 11.32
C THR A 301 8.08 11.05 12.71
N ASP A 302 8.68 12.21 12.98
CA ASP A 302 9.20 12.58 14.29
C ASP A 302 8.09 12.58 15.35
N TYR A 303 6.94 13.16 15.02
CA TYR A 303 5.75 13.16 15.88
C TYR A 303 5.17 11.76 16.05
N LEU A 304 5.00 11.01 14.95
CA LEU A 304 4.50 9.64 14.99
C LEU A 304 5.43 8.71 15.79
N GLY A 305 6.75 8.91 15.71
CA GLY A 305 7.71 8.17 16.51
C GLY A 305 7.52 8.38 18.01
N ASP A 306 7.30 9.63 18.43
CA ASP A 306 7.00 9.95 19.82
C ASP A 306 5.65 9.36 20.27
N TYR A 307 4.62 9.44 19.41
CA TYR A 307 3.34 8.79 19.66
C TYR A 307 3.50 7.27 19.84
N ILE A 308 4.21 6.60 18.92
CA ILE A 308 4.44 5.16 18.98
C ILE A 308 5.19 4.79 20.26
N ALA A 309 6.26 5.52 20.60
CA ALA A 309 7.05 5.25 21.81
C ALA A 309 6.26 5.48 23.11
N ALA A 310 5.27 6.38 23.11
CA ALA A 310 4.43 6.64 24.27
C ALA A 310 3.30 5.62 24.45
N HIS A 311 2.81 5.02 23.36
CA HIS A 311 1.64 4.12 23.37
C HIS A 311 2.02 2.63 23.28
N TYR A 312 3.17 2.31 22.66
CA TYR A 312 3.61 0.94 22.41
C TYR A 312 4.98 0.67 23.01
N HIS A 313 5.17 -0.55 23.50
CA HIS A 313 6.44 -0.97 24.09
C HIS A 313 7.27 -1.70 23.02
N LEU A 314 8.19 -0.96 22.39
CA LEU A 314 9.12 -1.45 21.38
C LEU A 314 10.56 -1.28 21.86
N ASP A 315 11.41 -2.24 21.50
CA ASP A 315 12.84 -2.20 21.83
C ASP A 315 13.59 -1.29 20.84
N ASP A 316 14.55 -0.52 21.35
CA ASP A 316 15.54 0.17 20.50
C ASP A 316 16.55 -0.87 19.96
N ARG A 317 16.54 -1.08 18.65
CA ARG A 317 17.35 -2.11 17.98
C ARG A 317 18.72 -1.62 17.50
N ARG A 318 19.08 -0.35 17.72
CA ARG A 318 20.30 0.23 17.11
C ARG A 318 21.59 -0.44 17.57
N ASP A 319 21.61 -0.92 18.81
CA ASP A 319 22.75 -1.63 19.39
C ASP A 319 22.67 -3.16 19.19
N ASP A 320 21.61 -3.66 18.54
CA ASP A 320 21.42 -5.09 18.28
C ASP A 320 22.14 -5.50 16.98
N PRO A 321 23.15 -6.40 17.04
CA PRO A 321 23.90 -6.82 15.87
C PRO A 321 23.04 -7.54 14.81
N ASP A 322 21.91 -8.15 15.19
CA ASP A 322 21.00 -8.80 14.24
C ASP A 322 20.28 -7.79 13.35
N TYR A 323 20.26 -6.51 13.76
CA TYR A 323 19.63 -5.39 13.06
C TYR A 323 20.64 -4.47 12.34
N ALA A 324 21.93 -4.82 12.32
CA ALA A 324 22.96 -4.03 11.63
C ALA A 324 22.68 -3.85 10.12
N PHE A 325 21.90 -4.76 9.52
CA PHE A 325 21.44 -4.62 8.14
C PHE A 325 20.58 -3.37 7.95
N TYR A 326 19.75 -3.03 8.94
CA TYR A 326 18.82 -1.91 8.89
C TYR A 326 19.59 -0.59 9.02
N GLN A 327 20.53 -0.49 9.96
CA GLN A 327 21.46 0.65 10.04
C GLN A 327 22.19 0.89 8.71
N THR A 328 22.73 -0.18 8.11
CA THR A 328 23.42 -0.10 6.80
C THR A 328 22.48 0.41 5.70
N SER A 329 21.23 -0.04 5.71
CA SER A 329 20.17 0.40 4.79
C SER A 329 19.89 1.90 4.95
N ILE A 330 19.71 2.37 6.19
CA ILE A 330 19.48 3.78 6.51
C ILE A 330 20.65 4.67 6.07
N GLU A 331 21.89 4.25 6.30
CA GLU A 331 23.08 4.98 5.83
C GLU A 331 23.10 5.13 4.31
N ARG A 332 22.75 4.07 3.57
CA ARG A 332 22.68 4.13 2.10
C ARG A 332 21.57 5.05 1.62
N PHE A 333 20.42 5.03 2.29
CA PHE A 333 19.32 5.94 2.00
C PHE A 333 19.73 7.41 2.15
N TYR A 334 20.38 7.78 3.25
CA TYR A 334 20.87 9.15 3.45
C TYR A 334 21.94 9.55 2.41
N ASN A 335 22.89 8.66 2.11
CA ASN A 335 23.88 8.89 1.04
C ASN A 335 23.20 9.13 -0.33
N GLN A 336 22.12 8.40 -0.63
CA GLN A 336 21.35 8.61 -1.86
C GLN A 336 20.66 9.99 -1.88
N ILE A 337 20.07 10.40 -0.77
CA ILE A 337 19.42 11.71 -0.63
C ILE A 337 20.44 12.85 -0.81
N GLU A 338 21.60 12.75 -0.16
CA GLU A 338 22.67 13.73 -0.28
C GLU A 338 23.14 13.86 -1.73
N ALA A 339 23.37 12.73 -2.41
CA ALA A 339 23.75 12.72 -3.81
C ALA A 339 22.67 13.33 -4.73
N GLU A 340 21.38 13.01 -4.52
CA GLU A 340 20.29 13.61 -5.28
C GLU A 340 20.15 15.12 -5.05
N ASN A 341 20.38 15.59 -3.82
CA ASN A 341 20.31 17.02 -3.49
C ASN A 341 21.50 17.79 -4.05
N ALA A 342 22.71 17.23 -3.98
CA ALA A 342 23.90 17.80 -4.63
C ALA A 342 23.69 17.97 -6.14
N ALA A 343 23.17 16.93 -6.81
CA ALA A 343 22.89 16.98 -8.24
C ALA A 343 21.83 18.03 -8.62
N LYS A 344 20.85 18.32 -7.74
CA LYS A 344 19.86 19.39 -7.96
C LYS A 344 20.45 20.78 -7.77
N GLY A 345 21.38 20.92 -6.81
CA GLY A 345 22.09 22.18 -6.54
C GLY A 345 23.07 22.58 -7.65
N GLU A 346 23.60 21.62 -8.40
CA GLU A 346 24.49 21.87 -9.57
C GLU A 346 23.74 22.31 -10.84
N ILE A 347 22.40 22.19 -10.87
CA ILE A 347 21.56 22.51 -12.04
C ILE A 347 20.85 23.87 -11.90
N GLN A 348 20.93 24.52 -10.73
CA GLN A 348 20.45 25.89 -10.48
C GLN A 348 21.57 26.91 -10.69
#